data_AF-A0A9P6J350-F1
#
_entry.id   AF-A0A9P6J350-F1
#
_cell.length_a   1.000
_cell.length_b   1.000
_cell.length_c   1.000
_cell.angle_alpha   90.00
_cell.angle_beta   90.00
_cell.angle_gamma   90.00
#
_symmetry.space_group_name_H-M   'P 1'
#
loop_
_entity.id
_entity.type
_entity.pdbx_description
1 polymer ?
#
loop_
_entity_poly.entity_id
_entity_poly.type
_entity_poly.pdbx_seq_one_letter_code
_entity_poly.pdbx_strand_id
1 'polypeptide(L)'
;MVTTTGPPIESSFGEDTSMDITQNPIDGDGQPSGELEEQEGPRMTRLRGILDKSLEETLKACNYNAIRESFPFVAAANSGELRNAHEKVCLFLRGEVNYEFGQIIEQRNIIFKLNSLDRLIAEAKHKGITAGSRTVLDLSPDVAVRARTVPTKEAEIERLKSEIERVRLDNRRLGGALNQSRATQAAIKRELLDSYSEFQEATNIASQMPVDDMEQLIEATLRHVPNS
;
A
#
# COMPACT_ATOMS: atom_id res chain seq x y z
N MET A 1 72.34 -7.47 29.86
CA MET A 1 72.26 -6.04 30.21
C MET A 1 71.09 -5.46 29.42
N VAL A 2 69.93 -5.31 30.08
CA VAL A 2 69.40 -4.04 30.66
C VAL A 2 68.60 -3.31 29.57
N THR A 3 67.30 -3.60 29.43
CA THR A 3 66.11 -2.85 29.96
C THR A 3 66.03 -1.42 29.41
N THR A 4 64.89 -0.93 28.92
CA THR A 4 63.87 -0.21 29.72
C THR A 4 62.89 0.41 28.70
N THR A 5 61.68 -0.13 28.54
CA THR A 5 60.37 0.36 29.04
C THR A 5 59.87 1.72 28.50
N GLY A 6 58.68 1.70 27.89
CA GLY A 6 57.70 2.79 27.79
C GLY A 6 56.28 2.18 27.70
N PRO A 7 55.24 2.80 28.30
CA PRO A 7 54.15 2.09 28.98
C PRO A 7 52.87 1.87 28.14
N PRO A 8 51.95 0.98 28.60
CA PRO A 8 50.68 0.67 27.96
C PRO A 8 49.51 1.50 28.52
N ILE A 9 48.48 1.77 27.70
CA ILE A 9 47.16 2.18 28.18
C ILE A 9 46.12 1.19 27.66
N GLU A 10 45.58 0.47 28.64
CA GLU A 10 44.39 -0.38 28.71
C GLU A 10 43.14 0.27 28.09
N SER A 11 42.42 -0.45 27.23
CA SER A 11 41.26 -1.31 27.55
C SER A 11 39.91 -0.58 27.63
N SER A 12 39.10 -0.77 26.60
CA SER A 12 37.65 -0.96 26.75
C SER A 12 37.13 -1.82 25.60
N PHE A 13 37.38 -3.13 25.71
CA PHE A 13 36.52 -4.14 25.11
C PHE A 13 35.19 -4.10 25.87
N GLY A 14 34.13 -3.69 25.17
CA GLY A 14 32.75 -3.92 25.57
C GLY A 14 32.21 -5.07 24.72
N GLU A 15 31.86 -6.15 25.41
CA GLU A 15 31.16 -7.34 24.91
C GLU A 15 29.70 -7.03 24.50
N ASP A 16 29.13 -8.01 23.79
CA ASP A 16 27.71 -8.24 23.51
C ASP A 16 27.04 -7.28 22.50
N THR A 17 26.45 -7.74 21.40
CA THR A 17 25.35 -8.71 21.40
C THR A 17 25.08 -9.20 19.97
N SER A 18 24.96 -10.52 19.82
CA SER A 18 24.40 -11.21 18.67
C SER A 18 22.92 -10.90 18.49
N MET A 19 22.50 -10.30 17.36
CA MET A 19 21.13 -10.29 16.80
C MET A 19 21.22 -9.79 15.36
N ASP A 20 20.43 -10.19 14.38
CA ASP A 20 19.60 -11.36 14.13
C ASP A 20 19.29 -11.23 12.63
N ILE A 21 19.60 -12.25 11.83
CA ILE A 21 19.24 -12.28 10.41
C ILE A 21 17.77 -12.68 10.38
N THR A 22 16.87 -11.69 10.42
CA THR A 22 15.45 -11.99 10.22
C THR A 22 15.20 -12.21 8.73
N GLN A 23 15.30 -13.47 8.35
CA GLN A 23 14.57 -14.04 7.21
C GLN A 23 13.10 -13.65 7.34
N ASN A 24 12.57 -12.93 6.35
CA ASN A 24 11.12 -12.80 6.18
C ASN A 24 10.56 -14.16 5.74
N PRO A 25 9.69 -14.81 6.52
CA PRO A 25 8.98 -15.98 6.07
C PRO A 25 7.87 -15.56 5.10
N ILE A 26 7.86 -16.22 3.96
CA ILE A 26 6.67 -16.41 3.13
C ILE A 26 5.75 -17.37 3.91
N ASP A 27 4.45 -17.05 3.92
CA ASP A 27 3.31 -17.80 4.48
C ASP A 27 2.72 -17.22 5.77
N GLY A 28 1.48 -16.72 5.64
CA GLY A 28 0.72 -16.16 6.74
C GLY A 28 -0.58 -15.52 6.27
N ASP A 29 -1.56 -16.38 6.03
CA ASP A 29 -2.98 -16.13 6.21
C ASP A 29 -3.71 -15.25 5.19
N GLY A 30 -4.48 -15.96 4.35
CA GLY A 30 -5.74 -15.43 3.84
C GLY A 30 -6.55 -14.91 5.01
N GLN A 31 -6.69 -13.59 5.07
CA GLN A 31 -7.64 -12.95 5.96
C GLN A 31 -9.02 -13.58 5.68
N PRO A 32 -9.70 -14.15 6.69
CA PRO A 32 -11.14 -14.26 6.60
C PRO A 32 -11.62 -12.81 6.54
N SER A 33 -11.97 -12.36 5.33
CA SER A 33 -12.71 -11.12 5.15
C SER A 33 -13.86 -11.18 6.13
N GLY A 34 -13.78 -10.34 7.16
CA GLY A 34 -14.77 -10.31 8.22
C GLY A 34 -16.15 -10.28 7.59
N GLU A 35 -17.04 -11.08 8.16
CA GLU A 35 -18.48 -11.04 7.95
C GLU A 35 -18.97 -9.63 8.34
N LEU A 36 -18.66 -8.65 7.50
CA LEU A 36 -19.49 -7.49 7.35
C LEU A 36 -20.77 -8.07 6.79
N GLU A 37 -21.78 -8.23 7.65
CA GLU A 37 -23.16 -8.45 7.22
C GLU A 37 -23.48 -7.35 6.20
N GLU A 38 -23.25 -7.66 4.92
CA GLU A 38 -23.45 -6.69 3.86
C GLU A 38 -24.93 -6.36 3.85
N GLN A 39 -25.24 -5.09 4.11
CA GLN A 39 -26.62 -4.64 4.17
C GLN A 39 -27.36 -5.08 2.90
N GLU A 40 -28.54 -5.65 3.09
CA GLU A 40 -29.33 -6.17 1.98
C GLU A 40 -29.68 -5.06 0.98
N GLY A 41 -29.24 -5.21 -0.26
CA GLY A 41 -29.59 -4.29 -1.34
C GLY A 41 -31.04 -4.44 -1.81
N PRO A 42 -31.53 -3.50 -2.63
CA PRO A 42 -32.92 -3.46 -3.07
C PRO A 42 -33.34 -4.71 -3.84
N ARG A 43 -32.42 -5.36 -4.56
CA ARG A 43 -32.71 -6.62 -5.25
C ARG A 43 -32.80 -7.81 -4.30
N MET A 44 -31.98 -7.84 -3.25
CA MET A 44 -32.03 -8.91 -2.25
C MET A 44 -33.36 -8.86 -1.50
N THR A 45 -33.80 -7.68 -1.08
CA THR A 45 -35.11 -7.49 -0.43
C THR A 45 -36.27 -7.93 -1.34
N ARG A 46 -36.20 -7.62 -2.64
CA ARG A 46 -37.19 -8.08 -3.61
C ARG A 46 -37.17 -9.59 -3.79
N LEU A 47 -35.99 -10.20 -3.83
CA LEU A 47 -35.86 -11.65 -3.94
C LEU A 47 -36.50 -12.34 -2.73
N ARG A 48 -36.22 -11.88 -1.51
CA ARG A 48 -36.87 -12.39 -0.29
C ARG A 48 -38.39 -12.25 -0.36
N GLY A 49 -38.88 -11.06 -0.69
CA GLY A 49 -40.32 -10.83 -0.79
C GLY A 49 -41.02 -11.70 -1.84
N ILE A 50 -40.34 -12.05 -2.95
CA ILE A 50 -40.88 -12.99 -3.93
C ILE A 50 -40.88 -14.42 -3.38
N LEU A 51 -39.79 -14.85 -2.72
CA LEU A 51 -39.71 -16.19 -2.12
C LEU A 51 -40.78 -16.39 -1.05
N ASP A 52 -40.96 -15.43 -0.16
CA ASP A 52 -41.98 -15.46 0.90
C ASP A 52 -43.38 -15.55 0.28
N LYS A 53 -43.67 -14.70 -0.72
CA LYS A 53 -44.94 -14.71 -1.44
C LYS A 53 -45.19 -16.04 -2.16
N SER A 54 -44.18 -16.61 -2.80
CA SER A 54 -44.29 -17.91 -3.46
C SER A 54 -44.55 -19.05 -2.47
N LEU A 55 -43.92 -19.01 -1.30
CA LEU A 55 -44.16 -19.98 -0.23
C LEU A 55 -45.59 -19.86 0.32
N GLU A 56 -46.07 -18.64 0.54
CA GLU A 56 -47.45 -18.39 0.98
C GLU A 56 -48.48 -18.92 -0.02
N GLU A 57 -48.30 -18.66 -1.32
CA GLU A 57 -49.21 -19.18 -2.35
C GLU A 57 -49.18 -20.71 -2.45
N THR A 58 -47.99 -21.32 -2.27
CA THR A 58 -47.85 -22.78 -2.23
C THR A 58 -48.58 -23.39 -1.03
N LEU A 59 -48.47 -22.76 0.15
CA LEU A 59 -49.18 -23.20 1.35
C LEU A 59 -50.70 -22.99 1.23
N LYS A 60 -51.16 -21.94 0.56
CA LYS A 60 -52.60 -21.74 0.25
C LYS A 60 -53.13 -22.82 -0.68
N ALA A 61 -52.34 -23.26 -1.67
CA ALA A 61 -52.72 -24.35 -2.56
C ALA A 61 -52.84 -25.69 -1.80
N CYS A 62 -52.02 -25.90 -0.76
CA CYS A 62 -52.16 -27.00 0.19
C CYS A 62 -53.35 -26.76 1.15
N ASN A 63 -54.56 -26.66 0.59
CA ASN A 63 -55.77 -26.43 1.36
C ASN A 63 -56.31 -27.74 1.97
N TYR A 64 -56.97 -27.62 3.12
CA TYR A 64 -57.53 -28.77 3.84
C TYR A 64 -58.63 -29.49 3.05
N ASN A 65 -59.37 -28.78 2.19
CA ASN A 65 -60.45 -29.39 1.40
C ASN A 65 -59.91 -30.38 0.36
N ALA A 66 -58.81 -30.05 -0.30
CA ALA A 66 -58.13 -30.93 -1.25
C ALA A 66 -57.58 -32.19 -0.57
N ILE A 67 -57.05 -32.06 0.65
CA ILE A 67 -56.59 -33.20 1.46
C ILE A 67 -57.77 -34.07 1.87
N ARG A 68 -58.88 -33.46 2.31
CA ARG A 68 -60.10 -34.18 2.67
C ARG A 68 -60.68 -34.98 1.48
N GLU A 69 -60.70 -34.38 0.30
CA GLU A 69 -61.15 -35.03 -0.94
C GLU A 69 -60.24 -36.20 -1.34
N SER A 70 -58.93 -36.07 -1.09
CA SER A 70 -57.94 -37.13 -1.36
C SER A 70 -57.98 -38.27 -0.34
N PHE A 71 -58.42 -37.99 0.90
CA PHE A 71 -58.49 -38.97 2.01
C PHE A 71 -59.88 -39.03 2.65
N PRO A 72 -60.93 -39.42 1.90
CA PRO A 72 -62.32 -39.33 2.36
C PRO A 72 -62.62 -40.27 3.53
N PHE A 73 -62.01 -41.46 3.57
CA PHE A 73 -62.20 -42.44 4.65
C PHE A 73 -61.63 -41.94 5.98
N VAL A 74 -60.41 -41.39 5.96
CA VAL A 74 -59.74 -40.86 7.15
C VAL A 74 -60.43 -39.59 7.65
N ALA A 75 -60.90 -38.74 6.73
CA ALA A 75 -61.65 -37.55 7.08
C ALA A 75 -63.00 -37.85 7.75
N ALA A 76 -63.66 -38.95 7.37
CA ALA A 76 -64.90 -39.39 7.99
C ALA A 76 -64.69 -40.02 9.37
N ALA A 77 -63.60 -40.77 9.54
CA ALA A 77 -63.27 -41.43 10.81
C ALA A 77 -62.71 -40.45 11.85
N ASN A 78 -61.65 -39.69 11.51
CA ASN A 78 -60.88 -38.86 12.44
C ASN A 78 -60.50 -37.51 11.80
N SER A 79 -61.49 -36.64 11.56
CA SER A 79 -61.26 -35.32 10.96
C SER A 79 -60.32 -34.41 11.77
N GLY A 80 -60.31 -34.53 13.10
CA GLY A 80 -59.43 -33.76 13.98
C GLY A 80 -57.95 -34.12 13.82
N GLU A 81 -57.63 -35.42 13.70
CA GLU A 81 -56.26 -35.89 13.49
C GLU A 81 -55.75 -35.49 12.12
N LEU A 82 -56.60 -35.59 11.09
CA LEU A 82 -56.25 -35.18 9.73
C LEU A 82 -55.94 -33.69 9.64
N ARG A 83 -56.72 -32.84 10.33
CA ARG A 83 -56.45 -31.40 10.42
C ARG A 83 -55.13 -31.11 11.14
N ASN A 84 -54.87 -31.78 12.26
CA ASN A 84 -53.61 -31.64 12.99
C ASN A 84 -52.40 -32.06 12.13
N ALA A 85 -52.53 -33.15 11.38
CA ALA A 85 -51.49 -33.60 10.44
C ALA A 85 -51.25 -32.57 9.32
N HIS A 86 -52.32 -31.99 8.75
CA HIS A 86 -52.20 -30.92 7.75
C HIS A 86 -51.48 -29.69 8.30
N GLU A 87 -51.87 -29.21 9.47
CA GLU A 87 -51.24 -28.06 10.13
C GLU A 87 -49.75 -28.33 10.40
N LYS A 88 -49.40 -29.53 10.88
CA LYS A 88 -48.00 -29.95 11.08
C LYS A 88 -47.19 -29.97 9.79
N VAL A 89 -47.74 -30.50 8.70
CA VAL A 89 -47.07 -30.53 7.39
C VAL A 89 -46.85 -29.11 6.88
N CYS A 90 -47.84 -28.23 6.98
CA CYS A 90 -47.70 -26.83 6.58
C CYS A 90 -46.65 -26.08 7.40
N LEU A 91 -46.60 -26.31 8.72
CA LEU A 91 -45.60 -25.71 9.60
C LEU A 91 -44.20 -26.23 9.31
N PHE A 92 -44.05 -27.54 9.15
CA PHE A 92 -42.78 -28.18 8.80
C PHE A 92 -42.27 -27.66 7.45
N LEU A 93 -43.10 -27.67 6.42
CA LEU A 93 -42.74 -27.18 5.09
C LEU A 93 -42.29 -25.72 5.13
N ARG A 94 -43.00 -24.87 5.90
CA ARG A 94 -42.62 -23.47 6.07
C ARG A 94 -41.25 -23.33 6.75
N GLY A 95 -41.02 -24.08 7.83
CA GLY A 95 -39.76 -24.04 8.57
C GLY A 95 -38.57 -24.49 7.73
N GLU A 96 -38.68 -25.66 7.11
CA GLU A 96 -37.62 -26.24 6.29
C GLU A 96 -37.31 -25.39 5.07
N VAL A 97 -38.33 -24.90 4.36
CA VAL A 97 -38.10 -24.08 3.16
C VAL A 97 -37.39 -22.77 3.51
N ASN A 98 -37.78 -22.10 4.60
CA ASN A 98 -37.11 -20.88 5.04
C ASN A 98 -35.66 -21.15 5.48
N TYR A 99 -35.43 -22.26 6.16
CA TYR A 99 -34.09 -22.68 6.56
C TYR A 99 -33.20 -22.95 5.33
N GLU A 100 -33.67 -23.78 4.40
CA GLU A 100 -32.96 -24.12 3.17
C GLU A 100 -32.70 -22.90 2.28
N PHE A 101 -33.66 -21.98 2.17
CA PHE A 101 -33.42 -20.73 1.45
C PHE A 101 -32.37 -19.86 2.14
N GLY A 102 -32.37 -19.77 3.47
CA GLY A 102 -31.32 -19.11 4.22
C GLY A 102 -29.95 -19.70 3.90
N GLN A 103 -29.82 -21.03 3.97
CA GLN A 103 -28.60 -21.76 3.65
C GLN A 103 -28.13 -21.51 2.22
N ILE A 104 -29.01 -21.55 1.23
CA ILE A 104 -28.65 -21.30 -0.17
C ILE A 104 -28.17 -19.86 -0.37
N ILE A 105 -28.81 -18.89 0.28
CA ILE A 105 -28.44 -17.47 0.20
C ILE A 105 -27.02 -17.25 0.73
N GLU A 106 -26.70 -17.87 1.87
CA GLU A 106 -25.39 -17.81 2.51
C GLU A 106 -24.32 -18.55 1.70
N GLN A 107 -24.52 -19.85 1.42
CA GLN A 107 -23.56 -20.68 0.69
C GLN A 107 -23.17 -20.11 -0.68
N ARG A 108 -24.11 -19.47 -1.38
CA ARG A 108 -23.86 -18.89 -2.71
C ARG A 108 -23.43 -17.43 -2.66
N ASN A 109 -23.33 -16.82 -1.47
CA ASN A 109 -23.03 -15.40 -1.28
C ASN A 109 -23.92 -14.51 -2.16
N ILE A 110 -25.24 -14.77 -2.13
CA ILE A 110 -26.20 -14.10 -3.02
C ILE A 110 -26.29 -12.61 -2.71
N ILE A 111 -26.23 -12.24 -1.43
CA ILE A 111 -26.27 -10.84 -0.98
C ILE A 111 -25.15 -10.04 -1.66
N PHE A 112 -23.91 -10.52 -1.54
CA PHE A 112 -22.75 -9.90 -2.18
C PHE A 112 -22.88 -9.80 -3.70
N LYS A 113 -23.34 -10.87 -4.35
CA LYS A 113 -23.48 -10.90 -5.82
C LYS A 113 -24.54 -9.91 -6.31
N LEU A 114 -25.69 -9.84 -5.64
CA LEU A 114 -26.76 -8.92 -6.01
C LEU A 114 -26.38 -7.46 -5.70
N ASN A 115 -25.72 -7.20 -4.58
CA ASN A 115 -25.20 -5.88 -4.24
C ASN A 115 -24.14 -5.43 -5.25
N SER A 116 -23.21 -6.31 -5.62
CA SER A 116 -22.20 -6.06 -6.66
C SER A 116 -22.85 -5.77 -8.02
N LEU A 117 -23.91 -6.48 -8.37
CA LEU A 117 -24.68 -6.22 -9.58
C LEU A 117 -25.35 -4.84 -9.55
N ASP A 118 -25.95 -4.45 -8.41
CA ASP A 118 -26.56 -3.13 -8.27
C ASP A 118 -25.53 -2.00 -8.41
N ARG A 119 -24.33 -2.16 -7.83
CA ARG A 119 -23.20 -1.24 -8.02
C ARG A 119 -22.80 -1.15 -9.50
N LEU A 120 -22.66 -2.29 -10.17
CA LEU A 120 -22.29 -2.34 -11.60
C LEU A 120 -23.34 -1.66 -12.50
N ILE A 121 -24.63 -1.85 -12.20
CA ILE A 121 -25.72 -1.19 -12.93
C ILE A 121 -25.70 0.33 -12.70
N ALA A 122 -25.42 0.78 -11.48
CA ALA A 122 -25.30 2.21 -11.17
C ALA A 122 -24.13 2.84 -11.93
N GLU A 123 -22.97 2.18 -11.96
CA GLU A 123 -21.79 2.61 -12.71
C GLU A 123 -22.07 2.66 -14.23
N ALA A 124 -22.71 1.62 -14.77
CA ALA A 124 -23.07 1.57 -16.18
C ALA A 124 -24.03 2.70 -16.57
N LYS A 125 -25.02 3.00 -15.72
CA LYS A 125 -25.94 4.13 -15.90
C LYS A 125 -25.21 5.47 -15.87
N HIS A 126 -24.27 5.66 -14.94
CA HIS A 126 -23.43 6.86 -14.89
C HIS A 126 -22.59 7.03 -16.16
N LYS A 127 -22.15 5.92 -16.77
CA LYS A 127 -21.43 5.89 -18.05
C LYS A 127 -22.33 6.01 -19.29
N GLY A 128 -23.65 6.20 -19.12
CA GLY A 128 -24.60 6.32 -20.23
C GLY A 128 -24.83 5.02 -21.02
N ILE A 129 -24.43 3.86 -20.48
CA ILE A 129 -24.60 2.56 -21.12
C ILE A 129 -26.06 2.13 -20.94
N THR A 130 -26.82 2.11 -22.03
CA THR A 130 -28.23 1.70 -22.03
C THR A 130 -28.39 0.19 -22.25
N ALA A 131 -29.49 -0.35 -21.73
CA ALA A 131 -29.86 -1.76 -21.91
C ALA A 131 -30.07 -2.04 -23.41
N GLY A 132 -29.23 -2.89 -24.00
CA GLY A 132 -29.27 -3.24 -25.42
C GLY A 132 -27.91 -3.28 -26.10
N SER A 133 -26.88 -2.64 -25.52
CA SER A 133 -25.49 -2.79 -25.97
C SER A 133 -24.94 -4.15 -25.51
N ARG A 134 -25.31 -5.21 -26.23
CA ARG A 134 -24.85 -6.57 -25.93
C ARG A 134 -23.41 -6.71 -26.44
N THR A 135 -22.45 -6.39 -25.59
CA THR A 135 -21.03 -6.73 -25.79
C THR A 135 -20.65 -7.86 -24.86
N VAL A 136 -21.29 -9.02 -24.98
CA VAL A 136 -20.56 -10.26 -24.65
C VAL A 136 -19.59 -10.44 -25.81
N LEU A 137 -18.54 -9.62 -25.82
CA LEU A 137 -17.39 -9.82 -26.67
C LEU A 137 -16.83 -11.16 -26.22
N ASP A 138 -16.64 -12.07 -27.17
CA ASP A 138 -15.86 -13.28 -26.95
C ASP A 138 -14.42 -12.83 -26.69
N LEU A 139 -14.15 -12.47 -25.43
CA LEU A 139 -12.88 -11.93 -25.00
C LEU A 139 -11.92 -13.11 -24.92
N SER A 140 -11.02 -13.19 -25.90
CA SER A 140 -9.86 -14.07 -25.80
C SER A 140 -9.16 -13.86 -24.45
N PRO A 141 -8.71 -14.93 -23.76
CA PRO A 141 -8.07 -14.84 -22.45
C PRO A 141 -6.94 -13.81 -22.40
N ASP A 142 -6.21 -13.67 -23.49
CA ASP A 142 -5.11 -12.72 -23.67
C ASP A 142 -5.59 -11.25 -23.63
N VAL A 143 -6.77 -10.95 -24.17
CA VAL A 143 -7.39 -9.62 -24.08
C VAL A 143 -7.82 -9.32 -22.65
N ALA A 144 -8.40 -10.30 -21.94
CA ALA A 144 -8.82 -10.12 -20.55
C ALA A 144 -7.61 -9.86 -19.61
N VAL A 145 -6.52 -10.60 -19.80
CA VAL A 145 -5.27 -10.41 -19.04
C VAL A 145 -4.67 -9.04 -19.33
N ARG A 146 -4.59 -8.62 -20.61
CA ARG A 146 -4.11 -7.28 -20.96
C ARG A 146 -4.97 -6.18 -20.36
N ALA A 147 -6.29 -6.27 -20.48
CA ALA A 147 -7.21 -5.25 -19.96
C ALA A 147 -7.01 -5.01 -18.45
N ARG A 148 -6.70 -6.08 -17.69
CA ARG A 148 -6.37 -5.96 -16.27
C ARG A 148 -4.94 -5.46 -16.01
N THR A 149 -3.97 -5.90 -16.80
CA THR A 149 -2.53 -5.66 -16.53
C THR A 149 -2.09 -4.27 -16.97
N VAL A 150 -2.67 -3.73 -18.05
CA VAL A 150 -2.29 -2.43 -18.62
C VAL A 150 -2.43 -1.29 -17.61
N PRO A 151 -3.56 -1.10 -16.90
CA PRO A 151 -3.69 0.01 -15.94
C PRO A 151 -2.64 -0.03 -14.82
N THR A 152 -2.32 -1.23 -14.31
CA THR A 152 -1.26 -1.39 -13.29
C THR A 152 0.11 -1.01 -13.83
N LYS A 153 0.42 -1.43 -15.08
CA LYS A 153 1.68 -1.07 -15.73
C LYS A 153 1.76 0.42 -16.04
N GLU A 154 0.66 1.04 -16.44
CA GLU A 154 0.59 2.49 -16.67
C GLU A 154 0.85 3.27 -15.38
N ALA A 155 0.25 2.86 -14.26
CA ALA A 155 0.51 3.46 -12.95
C ALA A 155 2.00 3.33 -12.54
N GLU A 156 2.62 2.17 -12.79
CA GLU A 156 4.04 1.96 -12.49
C GLU A 156 4.97 2.77 -13.40
N ILE A 157 4.62 2.90 -14.69
CA ILE A 157 5.33 3.78 -15.62
C ILE A 157 5.31 5.23 -15.11
N GLU A 158 4.16 5.71 -14.64
CA GLU A 158 4.05 7.07 -14.11
C GLU A 158 4.87 7.25 -12.83
N ARG A 159 4.83 6.27 -11.92
CA ARG A 159 5.68 6.25 -10.72
C ARG A 159 7.16 6.36 -11.09
N LEU A 160 7.64 5.49 -11.99
CA LEU A 160 9.05 5.46 -12.42
C LEU A 160 9.47 6.76 -13.14
N LYS A 161 8.59 7.35 -13.96
CA LYS A 161 8.86 8.65 -14.59
C LYS A 161 9.05 9.75 -13.55
N SER A 162 8.18 9.81 -12.54
CA SER A 162 8.31 10.80 -11.46
C SER A 162 9.62 10.62 -10.68
N GLU A 163 10.04 9.38 -10.47
CA GLU A 163 11.28 9.04 -9.79
C GLU A 163 12.52 9.41 -10.61
N ILE A 164 12.50 9.18 -11.92
CA ILE A 164 13.56 9.63 -12.84
C ILE A 164 13.68 11.16 -12.82
N GLU A 165 12.57 11.89 -12.86
CA GLU A 165 12.61 13.36 -12.83
C GLU A 165 13.14 13.89 -11.50
N ARG A 166 12.79 13.26 -10.37
CA ARG A 166 13.37 13.57 -9.06
C ARG A 166 14.90 13.38 -9.07
N VAL A 167 15.38 12.22 -9.53
CA VAL A 167 16.82 11.91 -9.58
C VAL A 167 17.56 12.86 -10.53
N ARG A 168 16.96 13.22 -11.67
CA ARG A 168 17.55 14.21 -12.60
C ARG A 168 17.68 15.58 -11.96
N LEU A 169 16.67 16.01 -11.20
CA LEU A 169 16.71 17.27 -10.46
C LEU A 169 17.82 17.26 -9.40
N ASP A 170 17.92 16.19 -8.63
CA ASP A 170 18.95 16.02 -7.60
C ASP A 170 20.36 15.98 -8.20
N ASN A 171 20.55 15.25 -9.30
CA ASN A 171 21.84 15.21 -10.00
C ASN A 171 22.26 16.58 -10.53
N ARG A 172 21.31 17.37 -11.08
CA ARG A 172 21.60 18.75 -11.51
C ARG A 172 22.01 19.61 -10.32
N ARG A 173 21.31 19.50 -9.19
CA ARG A 173 21.60 20.26 -7.96
C ARG A 173 22.97 19.92 -7.40
N LEU A 174 23.25 18.62 -7.22
CA LEU A 174 24.53 18.14 -6.69
C LEU A 174 25.69 18.45 -7.63
N GLY A 175 25.51 18.28 -8.94
CA GLY A 175 26.51 18.65 -9.94
C GLY A 175 26.83 20.14 -9.93
N GLY A 176 25.80 20.99 -9.76
CA GLY A 176 25.99 22.44 -9.59
C GLY A 176 26.81 22.78 -8.35
N ALA A 177 26.46 22.20 -7.19
CA ALA A 177 27.19 22.41 -5.94
C ALA A 177 28.65 21.92 -6.02
N LEU A 178 28.89 20.77 -6.65
CA LEU A 178 30.23 20.23 -6.84
C LEU A 178 31.09 21.15 -7.73
N ASN A 179 30.52 21.66 -8.83
CA ASN A 179 31.23 22.57 -9.72
C ASN A 179 31.55 23.90 -9.02
N GLN A 180 30.63 24.43 -8.21
CA GLN A 180 30.89 25.61 -7.39
C GLN A 180 32.02 25.36 -6.39
N SER A 181 31.99 24.23 -5.68
CA SER A 181 33.04 23.84 -4.73
C SER A 181 34.41 23.66 -5.42
N ARG A 182 34.43 23.07 -6.61
CA ARG A 182 35.66 22.96 -7.41
C ARG A 182 36.20 24.32 -7.85
N ALA A 183 35.30 25.25 -8.22
CA ALA A 183 35.70 26.61 -8.60
C ALA A 183 36.30 27.38 -7.42
N THR A 184 35.71 27.27 -6.22
CA THR A 184 36.26 27.91 -5.01
C THR A 184 37.61 27.30 -4.62
N GLN A 185 37.75 25.97 -4.69
CA GLN A 185 39.05 25.31 -4.46
C GLN A 185 40.12 25.77 -5.45
N ALA A 186 39.79 25.90 -6.73
CA ALA A 186 40.71 26.39 -7.74
C ALA A 186 41.12 27.86 -7.50
N ALA A 187 40.20 28.69 -7.03
CA ALA A 187 40.47 30.09 -6.68
C ALA A 187 41.42 30.19 -5.46
N ILE A 188 41.10 29.49 -4.36
CA ILE A 188 41.93 29.46 -3.15
C ILE A 188 43.34 28.92 -3.47
N LYS A 189 43.44 27.86 -4.30
CA LYS A 189 44.73 27.32 -4.71
C LYS A 189 45.57 28.35 -5.47
N ARG A 190 44.94 29.15 -6.34
CA ARG A 190 45.64 30.20 -7.09
C ARG A 190 46.15 31.28 -6.13
N GLU A 191 45.28 31.77 -5.25
CA GLU A 191 45.65 32.78 -4.25
C GLU A 191 46.81 32.32 -3.34
N LEU A 192 46.80 31.05 -2.92
CA LEU A 192 47.88 30.48 -2.11
C LEU A 192 49.20 30.38 -2.87
N LEU A 193 49.17 30.02 -4.16
CA LEU A 193 50.37 29.98 -5.00
C LEU A 193 50.92 31.39 -5.23
N ASP A 194 50.05 32.38 -5.46
CA ASP A 194 50.44 33.77 -5.65
C ASP A 194 51.11 34.31 -4.37
N SER A 195 50.47 34.14 -3.21
CA SER A 195 51.04 34.53 -1.90
C SER A 195 52.36 33.82 -1.58
N TYR A 196 52.49 32.53 -1.94
CA TYR A 196 53.74 31.80 -1.78
C TYR A 196 54.86 32.38 -2.65
N SER A 197 54.55 32.75 -3.91
CA SER A 197 55.52 33.38 -4.79
C SER A 197 55.96 34.75 -4.28
N GLU A 198 55.04 35.58 -3.79
CA GLU A 198 55.35 36.88 -3.17
C GLU A 198 56.24 36.71 -1.93
N PHE A 199 55.93 35.73 -1.07
CA PHE A 199 56.74 35.42 0.10
C PHE A 199 58.14 34.92 -0.27
N GLN A 200 58.24 34.09 -1.32
CA GLN A 200 59.51 33.59 -1.84
C GLN A 200 60.35 34.74 -2.42
N GLU A 201 59.73 35.67 -3.16
CA GLU A 201 60.38 36.88 -3.65
C GLU A 201 60.89 37.76 -2.50
N ALA A 202 60.06 38.03 -1.49
CA ALA A 202 60.44 38.81 -0.31
C ALA A 202 61.60 38.14 0.47
N THR A 203 61.55 36.82 0.64
CA THR A 203 62.62 36.05 1.30
C THR A 203 63.92 36.11 0.49
N ASN A 204 63.84 36.01 -0.84
CA ASN A 204 65.01 36.14 -1.71
C ASN A 204 65.64 37.54 -1.58
N ILE A 205 64.83 38.60 -1.60
CA ILE A 205 65.32 39.98 -1.39
C ILE A 205 66.00 40.12 -0.02
N ALA A 206 65.36 39.60 1.04
CA ALA A 206 65.94 39.64 2.39
C ALA A 206 67.26 38.86 2.50
N SER A 207 67.38 37.73 1.80
CA SER A 207 68.61 36.92 1.76
C SER A 207 69.76 37.57 0.98
N GLN A 208 69.45 38.52 0.09
CA GLN A 208 70.41 39.25 -0.73
C GLN A 208 70.78 40.63 -0.15
N MET A 209 70.10 41.07 0.92
CA MET A 209 70.45 42.32 1.61
C MET A 209 71.77 42.19 2.37
N PRO A 210 72.71 43.13 2.21
CA PRO A 210 73.89 43.23 3.06
C PRO A 210 73.50 43.39 4.54
N VAL A 211 74.30 42.80 5.45
CA VAL A 211 74.03 42.81 6.89
C VAL A 211 73.96 44.24 7.46
N ASP A 212 74.75 45.17 6.91
CA ASP A 212 74.80 46.58 7.34
C ASP A 212 73.48 47.34 7.08
N ASP A 213 72.76 47.02 6.01
CA ASP A 213 71.46 47.63 5.69
C ASP A 213 70.33 47.01 6.55
N MET A 214 70.49 45.74 6.93
CA MET A 214 69.56 45.02 7.80
C MET A 214 69.61 45.58 9.23
N GLU A 215 70.80 45.92 9.74
CA GLU A 215 70.98 46.59 11.03
C GLU A 215 70.29 47.97 11.08
N GLN A 216 70.40 48.78 10.02
CA GLN A 216 69.74 50.09 9.95
C GLN A 216 68.21 50.00 9.95
N LEU A 217 67.63 49.00 9.29
CA LEU A 217 66.18 48.75 9.27
C LEU A 217 65.65 48.22 10.61
N ILE A 218 66.40 47.35 11.29
CA ILE A 218 66.05 46.87 12.64
C ILE A 218 66.10 48.03 13.64
N GLU A 219 67.09 48.91 13.54
CA GLU A 219 67.19 50.08 14.41
C GLU A 219 66.05 51.09 14.16
N ALA A 220 65.63 51.28 12.90
CA ALA A 220 64.51 52.14 12.54
C ALA A 220 63.16 51.58 12.99
N THR A 221 62.94 50.26 12.90
CA THR A 221 61.70 49.61 13.34
C THR A 221 61.61 49.55 14.87
N LEU A 222 62.71 49.27 15.58
CA LEU A 222 62.76 49.33 17.06
C LEU A 222 62.45 50.73 17.61
N ARG A 223 62.76 51.81 16.88
CA ARG A 223 62.35 53.19 17.26
C ARG A 223 60.85 53.48 17.04
N HIS A 224 60.13 52.63 16.32
CA HIS A 224 58.70 52.79 16.03
C HIS A 224 57.81 51.73 16.70
N VAL A 225 58.37 50.80 17.47
CA VAL A 225 57.57 49.95 18.38
C VAL A 225 57.21 50.78 19.62
N PRO A 226 55.94 51.13 19.86
CA PRO A 226 55.54 51.80 21.08
C PRO A 226 55.65 50.80 22.24
N ASN A 227 56.41 51.17 23.28
CA ASN A 227 56.44 50.44 24.54
C ASN A 227 54.99 50.27 25.06
N SER A 228 54.55 49.02 25.19
CA SER A 228 53.48 48.62 26.12
C SER A 228 54.08 47.68 27.14
#